data_AF-A0A0Q9QAB9-F1
#
_entry.id   AF-A0A0Q9QAB9-F1
#
_cell.length_a   1.000
_cell.length_b   1.000
_cell.length_c   1.000
_cell.angle_alpha   90.00
_cell.angle_beta   90.00
_cell.angle_gamma   90.00
#
_symmetry.space_group_name_H-M   'P 1'
#
loop_
_entity.id
_entity.type
_entity.pdbx_description
1 polymer ?
#
loop_
_entity_poly.entity_id
_entity_poly.type
_entity_poly.pdbx_seq_one_letter_code
_entity_poly.pdbx_strand_id
1 'polypeptide(L)'
;MNRSLASIVLVLVAGTAPGAQAAPPSAQAAAPAAGRTLDVLVLGDSYSAGNGATGATYGPAGCYRNTTHWGERYAAGLRETGHTVTLSNHACSGGRTPDVHTPRPMDTQSGRTMPAPSGVTTTSEADAHLRDADPCNTRAFPEEEFWTYRATSVSGGSITYDCTRTLRPQADFVTADTDLVVFTMGGNDAGFSTIVQGCFVLGTRSASACRTAVDDARALVPAIKQRLLDDVAALRAHGLREDAKIVQLGYPWLQLDNGFTLPDPDAPLTPYPAGDAVRSLISDATAELATLPASANVGHPGQMTFVDGVTAAFSGHEPDAQATNPQTWINQAFSGPDTSLWYHPNDLGQAAYAQLLLARGTFGAGAPTTTPPPAAGTPTATLRVRPVRHRFARPRPVVLRARARLSDGTVPSGRLVVRVAGHREPVASRVLAPSADGRLRLRVQGLHVGRHRLVVLYRDRIAPAVTDRVRVRVVPRSR
;
A
#
# COMPACT_ATOMS: atom_id res chain seq x y z
N MET A 1 83.81 -33.46 1.24
CA MET A 1 84.27 -32.50 0.22
C MET A 1 83.06 -32.17 -0.65
N ASN A 2 82.55 -30.96 -0.84
CA ASN A 2 82.93 -29.63 -0.39
C ASN A 2 81.63 -28.81 -0.25
N ARG A 3 81.53 -28.06 0.85
CA ARG A 3 80.55 -27.00 1.06
C ARG A 3 80.90 -25.82 0.14
N SER A 4 79.91 -25.18 -0.47
CA SER A 4 80.09 -23.87 -1.09
C SER A 4 79.35 -22.80 -0.29
N LEU A 5 80.12 -21.81 0.15
CA LEU A 5 79.73 -20.60 0.88
C LEU A 5 79.57 -19.45 -0.10
N ALA A 6 78.58 -18.57 0.12
CA ALA A 6 78.58 -17.12 -0.13
C ALA A 6 77.12 -16.63 -0.25
N SER A 7 76.65 -15.50 0.24
CA SER A 7 77.13 -14.49 1.19
C SER A 7 75.88 -13.69 1.56
N ILE A 8 75.61 -13.51 2.85
CA ILE A 8 74.50 -12.71 3.36
C ILE A 8 74.97 -11.24 3.39
N VAL A 9 74.31 -10.38 2.62
CA VAL A 9 74.46 -8.91 2.75
C VAL A 9 73.45 -8.43 3.78
N LEU A 10 73.96 -7.97 4.92
CA LEU A 10 73.22 -7.35 6.00
C LEU A 10 73.01 -5.86 5.67
N VAL A 11 71.78 -5.46 5.34
CA VAL A 11 71.39 -4.04 5.26
C VAL A 11 70.85 -3.63 6.64
N LEU A 12 71.61 -2.76 7.33
CA LEU A 12 71.17 -2.05 8.53
C LEU A 12 70.16 -0.96 8.13
N VAL A 13 68.90 -1.11 8.53
CA VAL A 13 67.93 -0.01 8.57
C VAL A 13 67.73 0.38 10.03
N ALA A 14 68.08 1.62 10.35
CA ALA A 14 67.92 2.21 11.67
C ALA A 14 66.44 2.26 12.07
N GLY A 15 66.13 1.76 13.27
CA GLY A 15 64.79 1.79 13.83
C GLY A 15 64.36 3.21 14.19
N THR A 16 63.31 3.70 13.52
CA THR A 16 62.52 4.82 14.00
C THR A 16 61.37 4.28 14.85
N ALA A 17 61.25 4.79 16.07
CA ALA A 17 60.15 4.47 16.97
C ALA A 17 58.81 4.88 16.33
N PRO A 18 57.75 4.05 16.38
CA PRO A 18 56.43 4.47 15.95
C PRO A 18 55.90 5.51 16.95
N GLY A 19 55.69 6.73 16.45
CA GLY A 19 54.97 7.76 17.18
C GLY A 19 53.55 7.29 17.49
N ALA A 20 53.16 7.41 18.76
CA ALA A 20 51.81 7.12 19.22
C ALA A 20 50.80 8.00 18.46
N GLN A 21 50.09 7.40 17.50
CA GLN A 21 48.91 8.02 16.92
C GLN A 21 47.78 7.91 17.94
N ALA A 22 47.28 9.06 18.38
CA ALA A 22 46.09 9.11 19.22
C ALA A 22 44.92 8.44 18.49
N ALA A 23 44.29 7.47 19.15
CA ALA A 23 43.07 6.86 18.66
C ALA A 23 42.01 7.96 18.45
N PRO A 24 41.23 7.91 17.36
CA PRO A 24 40.10 8.82 17.20
C PRO A 24 39.13 8.60 18.38
N PRO A 25 38.51 9.67 18.91
CA PRO A 25 37.54 9.51 19.99
C PRO A 25 36.43 8.59 19.50
N SER A 26 36.18 7.54 20.27
CA SER A 26 35.01 6.69 20.11
C SER A 26 33.79 7.61 20.13
N ALA A 27 33.12 7.70 18.97
CA ALA A 27 31.83 8.35 18.88
C ALA A 27 30.89 7.63 19.85
N GLN A 28 30.64 8.24 20.99
CA GLN A 28 29.52 7.86 21.85
C GLN A 28 28.28 7.87 20.97
N ALA A 29 27.66 6.69 20.82
CA ALA A 29 26.36 6.57 20.19
C ALA A 29 25.44 7.58 20.88
N ALA A 30 25.05 8.62 20.15
CA ALA A 30 24.05 9.56 20.60
C ALA A 30 22.82 8.73 20.98
N ALA A 31 22.30 8.94 22.18
CA ALA A 31 20.99 8.43 22.55
C ALA A 31 20.00 8.80 21.43
N PRO A 32 19.12 7.87 21.00
CA PRO A 32 18.19 8.15 19.92
C PRO A 32 17.42 9.43 20.27
N ALA A 33 17.57 10.46 19.42
CA ALA A 33 16.73 11.65 19.49
C ALA A 33 15.28 11.16 19.59
N ALA A 34 14.49 11.73 20.51
CA ALA A 34 13.10 11.33 20.80
C ALA A 34 12.39 10.88 19.50
N GLY A 35 12.30 9.56 19.34
CA GLY A 35 12.30 8.93 18.02
C GLY A 35 11.00 9.23 17.28
N ARG A 36 11.12 9.81 16.08
CA ARG A 36 9.99 9.90 15.16
C ARG A 36 9.46 8.49 14.92
N THR A 37 8.14 8.31 15.07
CA THR A 37 7.48 7.05 14.74
C THR A 37 7.73 6.71 13.26
N LEU A 38 8.20 5.49 12.99
CA LEU A 38 8.32 4.94 11.65
C LEU A 38 6.94 4.47 11.19
N ASP A 39 6.39 5.11 10.16
CA ASP A 39 5.08 4.75 9.60
C ASP A 39 5.25 3.82 8.38
N VAL A 40 4.91 2.54 8.58
CA VAL A 40 5.04 1.48 7.59
C VAL A 40 3.69 1.22 6.92
N LEU A 41 3.65 1.39 5.61
CA LEU A 41 2.48 1.08 4.78
C LEU A 41 2.71 -0.23 4.03
N VAL A 42 1.89 -1.24 4.32
CA VAL A 42 1.88 -2.51 3.58
C VAL A 42 0.85 -2.43 2.47
N LEU A 43 1.32 -2.53 1.23
CA LEU A 43 0.50 -2.64 0.03
C LEU A 43 0.72 -4.02 -0.60
N GLY A 44 0.05 -4.31 -1.70
CA GLY A 44 0.31 -5.49 -2.51
C GLY A 44 -0.87 -6.41 -2.67
N ASP A 45 -0.53 -7.65 -3.00
CA ASP A 45 -1.47 -8.74 -3.25
C ASP A 45 -1.64 -9.67 -2.03
N SER A 46 -2.07 -10.91 -2.26
CA SER A 46 -2.34 -11.92 -1.23
C SER A 46 -1.11 -12.30 -0.41
N TYR A 47 0.09 -12.26 -1.00
CA TYR A 47 1.33 -12.56 -0.29
C TYR A 47 1.65 -11.48 0.74
N SER A 48 1.25 -10.22 0.49
CA SER A 48 1.36 -9.10 1.43
C SER A 48 0.20 -9.04 2.42
N ALA A 49 -1.01 -9.33 1.96
CA ALA A 49 -2.21 -9.38 2.79
C ALA A 49 -2.07 -10.40 3.93
N GLY A 50 -1.42 -11.54 3.65
CA GLY A 50 -1.17 -12.58 4.64
C GLY A 50 -2.06 -13.80 4.48
N ASN A 51 -2.54 -14.07 3.26
CA ASN A 51 -3.14 -15.36 2.94
C ASN A 51 -2.23 -16.50 3.42
N GLY A 52 -2.83 -17.56 3.96
CA GLY A 52 -2.09 -18.72 4.46
C GLY A 52 -1.55 -18.62 5.88
N ALA A 53 -1.51 -17.43 6.50
CA ALA A 53 -1.14 -17.25 7.90
C ALA A 53 -2.28 -17.70 8.85
N THR A 54 -1.97 -18.07 10.10
CA THR A 54 -2.96 -18.64 11.04
C THR A 54 -3.66 -17.61 11.92
N GLY A 55 -3.25 -16.34 11.87
CA GLY A 55 -3.86 -15.26 12.64
C GLY A 55 -5.30 -14.96 12.23
N ALA A 56 -5.95 -14.07 12.99
CA ALA A 56 -7.28 -13.58 12.66
C ALA A 56 -7.26 -12.77 11.35
N THR A 57 -8.29 -12.97 10.51
CA THR A 57 -8.51 -12.17 9.31
C THR A 57 -9.24 -10.87 9.65
N TYR A 58 -8.94 -9.79 8.92
CA TYR A 58 -9.56 -8.48 9.12
C TYR A 58 -9.62 -7.67 7.82
N GLY A 59 -10.21 -6.46 7.91
CA GLY A 59 -10.33 -5.55 6.79
C GLY A 59 -11.46 -5.90 5.81
N PRO A 60 -11.50 -5.26 4.64
CA PRO A 60 -12.48 -5.52 3.60
C PRO A 60 -12.60 -7.01 3.26
N ALA A 61 -13.84 -7.49 3.14
CA ALA A 61 -14.11 -8.89 2.81
C ALA A 61 -13.44 -9.27 1.47
N GLY A 62 -12.85 -10.46 1.40
CA GLY A 62 -12.13 -10.93 0.21
C GLY A 62 -10.70 -10.39 0.07
N CYS A 63 -10.24 -9.47 0.92
CA CYS A 63 -8.82 -9.08 0.93
C CYS A 63 -7.94 -10.04 1.75
N TYR A 64 -8.53 -10.83 2.66
CA TYR A 64 -7.83 -11.83 3.48
C TYR A 64 -6.61 -11.27 4.22
N ARG A 65 -6.69 -10.01 4.70
CA ARG A 65 -5.62 -9.44 5.51
C ARG A 65 -5.53 -10.21 6.82
N ASN A 66 -4.33 -10.63 7.21
CA ASN A 66 -4.12 -11.47 8.38
C ASN A 66 -3.30 -10.74 9.43
N THR A 67 -3.70 -10.85 10.71
CA THR A 67 -3.00 -10.22 11.85
C THR A 67 -1.58 -10.73 12.11
N THR A 68 -1.18 -11.83 11.47
CA THR A 68 0.15 -12.45 11.63
C THR A 68 0.97 -12.50 10.33
N HIS A 69 0.59 -11.66 9.35
CA HIS A 69 1.34 -11.51 8.09
C HIS A 69 2.76 -10.98 8.34
N TRP A 70 3.65 -11.18 7.36
CA TRP A 70 5.07 -10.81 7.49
C TRP A 70 5.29 -9.32 7.78
N GLY A 71 4.37 -8.44 7.38
CA GLY A 71 4.45 -6.99 7.65
C GLY A 71 4.36 -6.70 9.15
N GLU A 72 3.38 -7.27 9.85
CA GLU A 72 3.28 -7.15 11.31
C GLU A 72 4.46 -7.78 12.04
N ARG A 73 4.96 -8.92 11.55
CA ARG A 73 6.15 -9.57 12.11
C ARG A 73 7.42 -8.71 11.94
N TYR A 74 7.57 -8.07 10.78
CA TYR A 74 8.64 -7.11 10.52
C TYR A 74 8.53 -5.88 11.44
N ALA A 75 7.34 -5.28 11.56
CA ALA A 75 7.12 -4.16 12.46
C ALA A 75 7.37 -4.52 13.93
N ALA A 76 6.99 -5.73 14.37
CA ALA A 76 7.30 -6.23 15.70
C ALA A 76 8.82 -6.36 15.92
N GLY A 77 9.55 -6.98 14.99
CA GLY A 77 11.01 -7.10 15.10
C GLY A 77 11.74 -5.74 15.11
N LEU A 78 11.27 -4.75 14.35
CA LEU A 78 11.81 -3.38 14.44
C LEU A 78 11.53 -2.72 15.80
N ARG A 79 10.37 -3.00 16.42
CA ARG A 79 10.07 -2.50 17.77
C ARG A 79 11.00 -3.13 18.81
N GLU A 80 11.36 -4.40 18.65
CA GLU A 80 12.33 -5.09 19.51
C GLU A 80 13.74 -4.48 19.42
N THR A 81 14.12 -3.92 18.27
CA THR A 81 15.40 -3.21 18.09
C THR A 81 15.36 -1.74 18.50
N GLY A 82 14.24 -1.28 19.11
CA GLY A 82 14.11 0.06 19.70
C GLY A 82 13.43 1.11 18.83
N HIS A 83 12.91 0.74 17.65
CA HIS A 83 12.12 1.66 16.83
C HIS A 83 10.69 1.81 17.36
N THR A 84 10.14 3.02 17.32
CA THR A 84 8.69 3.20 17.46
C THR A 84 8.06 3.05 16.08
N VAL A 85 7.20 2.06 15.87
CA VAL A 85 6.65 1.72 14.54
C VAL A 85 5.12 1.72 14.56
N THR A 86 4.50 2.41 13.61
CA THR A 86 3.10 2.22 13.21
C THR A 86 3.05 1.42 11.91
N LEU A 87 2.05 0.56 11.77
CA LEU A 87 1.84 -0.19 10.54
C LEU A 87 0.37 -0.09 10.13
N SER A 88 0.15 0.17 8.85
CA SER A 88 -1.16 0.05 8.20
C SER A 88 -1.05 -0.94 7.04
N ASN A 89 -2.03 -1.83 6.91
CA ASN A 89 -2.07 -2.82 5.84
C ASN A 89 -3.27 -2.58 4.94
N HIS A 90 -2.98 -2.23 3.69
CA HIS A 90 -3.95 -2.02 2.62
C HIS A 90 -3.76 -3.00 1.45
N ALA A 91 -2.91 -4.02 1.60
CA ALA A 91 -2.79 -5.12 0.64
C ALA A 91 -4.11 -5.89 0.51
N CYS A 92 -4.36 -6.51 -0.64
CA CYS A 92 -5.60 -7.23 -0.87
C CYS A 92 -5.40 -8.45 -1.77
N SER A 93 -5.91 -9.60 -1.33
CA SER A 93 -5.85 -10.85 -2.09
C SER A 93 -6.35 -10.71 -3.53
N GLY A 94 -5.62 -11.32 -4.48
CA GLY A 94 -5.87 -11.23 -5.92
C GLY A 94 -5.53 -9.86 -6.54
N GLY A 95 -4.89 -8.96 -5.80
CA GLY A 95 -4.47 -7.65 -6.30
C GLY A 95 -3.47 -7.76 -7.45
N ARG A 96 -3.62 -6.88 -8.45
CA ARG A 96 -2.73 -6.72 -9.60
C ARG A 96 -2.13 -5.32 -9.60
N THR A 97 -1.09 -5.10 -10.41
CA THR A 97 -0.43 -3.78 -10.50
C THR A 97 -1.42 -2.62 -10.71
N PRO A 98 -2.45 -2.68 -11.61
CA PRO A 98 -3.35 -1.55 -11.80
C PRO A 98 -4.16 -1.20 -10.54
N ASP A 99 -4.37 -2.14 -9.61
CA ASP A 99 -5.13 -1.91 -8.38
C ASP A 99 -4.38 -0.96 -7.41
N VAL A 100 -3.09 -0.70 -7.64
CA VAL A 100 -2.33 0.32 -6.91
C VAL A 100 -2.90 1.71 -7.21
N HIS A 101 -3.26 1.99 -8.46
CA HIS A 101 -3.65 3.33 -8.91
C HIS A 101 -5.06 3.38 -9.52
N THR A 102 -5.83 2.29 -9.48
CA THR A 102 -7.19 2.20 -10.04
C THR A 102 -8.12 1.47 -9.08
N PRO A 103 -9.37 1.93 -8.91
CA PRO A 103 -10.32 1.24 -8.06
C PRO A 103 -10.59 -0.18 -8.57
N ARG A 104 -10.69 -1.13 -7.64
CA ARG A 104 -10.88 -2.55 -7.94
C ARG A 104 -12.30 -3.02 -7.63
N PRO A 105 -13.11 -3.38 -8.62
CA PRO A 105 -14.40 -4.04 -8.38
C PRO A 105 -14.18 -5.40 -7.68
N MET A 106 -14.95 -5.67 -6.63
CA MET A 106 -14.84 -6.89 -5.82
C MET A 106 -15.98 -7.85 -6.13
N ASP A 107 -17.15 -7.62 -5.52
CA ASP A 107 -18.35 -8.44 -5.69
C ASP A 107 -19.53 -7.58 -6.14
N THR A 108 -20.39 -8.19 -6.96
CA THR A 108 -21.61 -7.57 -7.46
C THR A 108 -22.81 -8.30 -6.90
N GLN A 109 -23.70 -7.55 -6.26
CA GLN A 109 -25.00 -8.04 -5.84
C GLN A 109 -26.01 -7.64 -6.91
N SER A 110 -26.51 -8.63 -7.65
CA SER A 110 -27.40 -8.39 -8.79
C SER A 110 -28.88 -8.55 -8.45
N GLY A 111 -29.72 -7.87 -9.22
CA GLY A 111 -31.18 -8.04 -9.16
C GLY A 111 -31.82 -7.53 -7.87
N ARG A 112 -31.18 -6.61 -7.16
CA ARG A 112 -31.76 -5.94 -6.00
C ARG A 112 -32.89 -5.02 -6.46
N THR A 113 -33.90 -4.82 -5.60
CA THR A 113 -35.03 -3.97 -5.91
C THR A 113 -35.28 -2.92 -4.84
N MET A 114 -35.77 -1.75 -5.24
CA MET A 114 -36.27 -0.71 -4.33
C MET A 114 -37.39 0.10 -5.00
N PRO A 115 -38.26 0.78 -4.23
CA PRO A 115 -39.26 1.66 -4.80
C PRO A 115 -38.62 2.80 -5.62
N ALA A 116 -39.19 3.08 -6.79
CA ALA A 116 -38.79 4.21 -7.62
C ALA A 116 -39.39 5.52 -7.05
N PRO A 117 -38.56 6.53 -6.73
CA PRO A 117 -39.07 7.84 -6.37
C PRO A 117 -39.89 8.48 -7.50
N SER A 118 -40.81 9.38 -7.15
CA SER A 118 -41.54 10.17 -8.15
C SER A 118 -40.57 10.90 -9.09
N GLY A 119 -40.77 10.72 -10.40
CA GLY A 119 -39.91 11.32 -11.42
C GLY A 119 -38.71 10.46 -11.84
N VAL A 120 -38.46 9.30 -11.22
CA VAL A 120 -37.49 8.32 -11.72
C VAL A 120 -38.21 7.36 -12.66
N THR A 121 -37.94 7.49 -13.97
CA THR A 121 -38.61 6.71 -15.03
C THR A 121 -37.63 5.99 -15.95
N THR A 122 -36.37 6.42 -15.96
CA THR A 122 -35.30 5.84 -16.77
C THR A 122 -34.22 5.23 -15.87
N THR A 123 -33.44 4.29 -16.42
CA THR A 123 -32.31 3.69 -15.72
C THR A 123 -31.22 4.72 -15.37
N SER A 124 -31.04 5.76 -16.18
CA SER A 124 -30.08 6.84 -15.89
C SER A 124 -30.50 7.68 -14.68
N GLU A 125 -31.78 8.02 -14.56
CA GLU A 125 -32.34 8.69 -13.37
C GLU A 125 -32.23 7.78 -12.14
N ALA A 126 -32.50 6.49 -12.32
CA ALA A 126 -32.36 5.49 -11.26
C ALA A 126 -30.90 5.35 -10.79
N ASP A 127 -29.94 5.32 -11.70
CA ASP A 127 -28.51 5.30 -11.37
C ASP A 127 -28.09 6.52 -10.54
N ALA A 128 -28.56 7.71 -10.93
CA ALA A 128 -28.28 8.93 -10.17
C ALA A 128 -28.91 8.87 -8.76
N HIS A 129 -30.14 8.37 -8.66
CA HIS A 129 -30.80 8.16 -7.37
C HIS A 129 -30.06 7.14 -6.50
N LEU A 130 -29.68 6.00 -7.05
CA LEU A 130 -28.97 4.93 -6.35
C LEU A 130 -27.62 5.41 -5.82
N ARG A 131 -26.87 6.21 -6.59
CA ARG A 131 -25.61 6.81 -6.14
C ARG A 131 -25.79 7.78 -4.97
N ASP A 132 -26.90 8.49 -4.90
CA ASP A 132 -27.21 9.42 -3.80
C ASP A 132 -27.73 8.67 -2.55
N ALA A 133 -28.59 7.66 -2.77
CA ALA A 133 -29.18 6.85 -1.71
C ALA A 133 -28.17 5.86 -1.09
N ASP A 134 -27.20 5.39 -1.88
CA ASP A 134 -26.13 4.46 -1.50
C ASP A 134 -26.65 3.20 -0.76
N PRO A 135 -27.70 2.53 -1.27
CA PRO A 135 -28.49 1.56 -0.50
C PRO A 135 -27.77 0.26 -0.15
N CYS A 136 -26.69 -0.07 -0.88
CA CYS A 136 -25.90 -1.27 -0.60
C CYS A 136 -24.77 -1.04 0.39
N ASN A 137 -24.44 0.21 0.69
CA ASN A 137 -23.28 0.52 1.49
C ASN A 137 -23.55 0.31 2.98
N THR A 138 -22.91 -0.72 3.54
CA THR A 138 -22.94 -1.02 4.98
C THR A 138 -22.12 -0.01 5.80
N ARG A 139 -21.24 0.75 5.13
CA ARG A 139 -20.28 1.69 5.72
C ARG A 139 -19.35 1.04 6.74
N ALA A 140 -19.07 -0.26 6.57
CA ALA A 140 -18.12 -0.99 7.41
C ALA A 140 -16.68 -0.48 7.20
N PHE A 141 -16.28 -0.24 5.95
CA PHE A 141 -14.95 0.26 5.58
C PHE A 141 -15.05 1.53 4.71
N PRO A 142 -15.57 2.65 5.25
CA PRO A 142 -15.92 3.83 4.45
C PRO A 142 -14.70 4.56 3.84
N GLU A 143 -13.50 4.31 4.38
CA GLU A 143 -12.25 4.84 3.85
C GLU A 143 -11.70 3.98 2.71
N GLU A 144 -12.02 2.68 2.67
CA GLU A 144 -11.45 1.73 1.71
C GLU A 144 -12.42 1.28 0.62
N GLU A 145 -13.71 1.27 0.92
CA GLU A 145 -14.76 0.77 0.05
C GLU A 145 -15.68 1.89 -0.40
N PHE A 146 -16.16 1.75 -1.63
CA PHE A 146 -17.32 2.47 -2.13
C PHE A 146 -18.14 1.55 -3.03
N TRP A 147 -19.36 1.96 -3.34
CA TRP A 147 -20.28 1.18 -4.15
C TRP A 147 -20.55 1.89 -5.47
N THR A 148 -20.54 1.12 -6.56
CA THR A 148 -21.05 1.56 -7.85
C THR A 148 -22.38 0.90 -8.11
N TYR A 149 -23.26 1.60 -8.82
CA TYR A 149 -24.66 1.20 -9.01
C TYR A 149 -24.99 1.17 -10.49
N ARG A 150 -25.77 0.17 -10.89
CA ARG A 150 -26.30 0.02 -12.24
C ARG A 150 -27.75 -0.44 -12.18
N ALA A 151 -28.68 0.44 -12.51
CA ALA A 151 -30.07 0.12 -12.72
C ALA A 151 -30.23 -0.71 -13.99
N THR A 152 -30.86 -1.88 -13.83
CA THR A 152 -31.14 -2.82 -14.93
C THR A 152 -32.54 -2.63 -15.48
N SER A 153 -33.50 -2.18 -14.66
CA SER A 153 -34.84 -1.80 -15.11
C SER A 153 -35.51 -0.78 -14.18
N VAL A 154 -36.45 -0.02 -14.74
CA VAL A 154 -37.41 0.80 -13.99
C VAL A 154 -38.81 0.45 -14.49
N SER A 155 -39.63 -0.20 -13.66
CA SER A 155 -40.97 -0.64 -14.04
C SER A 155 -41.87 -0.80 -12.83
N GLY A 156 -43.19 -0.57 -13.02
CA GLY A 156 -44.18 -0.76 -11.95
C GLY A 156 -43.90 0.05 -10.68
N GLY A 157 -43.27 1.22 -10.78
CA GLY A 157 -42.87 2.04 -9.63
C GLY A 157 -41.70 1.46 -8.82
N SER A 158 -40.89 0.58 -9.41
CA SER A 158 -39.71 -0.03 -8.79
C SER A 158 -38.47 0.12 -9.67
N ILE A 159 -37.31 0.17 -9.03
CA ILE A 159 -35.98 0.11 -9.65
C ILE A 159 -35.43 -1.29 -9.37
N THR A 160 -35.01 -2.01 -10.42
CA THR A 160 -34.15 -3.19 -10.28
C THR A 160 -32.73 -2.77 -10.61
N TYR A 161 -31.77 -3.18 -9.79
CA TYR A 161 -30.39 -2.73 -9.89
C TYR A 161 -29.38 -3.73 -9.39
N ASP A 162 -28.17 -3.57 -9.89
CA ASP A 162 -26.97 -4.21 -9.42
C ASP A 162 -26.14 -3.18 -8.63
N CYS A 163 -25.46 -3.63 -7.58
CA CYS A 163 -24.49 -2.82 -6.88
C CYS A 163 -23.18 -3.59 -6.70
N THR A 164 -22.08 -2.93 -7.05
CA THR A 164 -20.75 -3.54 -7.02
C THR A 164 -19.91 -2.87 -5.94
N ARG A 165 -19.48 -3.67 -4.96
CA ARG A 165 -18.50 -3.23 -3.95
C ARG A 165 -17.16 -3.03 -4.64
N THR A 166 -16.54 -1.88 -4.43
CA THR A 166 -15.31 -1.48 -5.10
C THR A 166 -14.31 -0.98 -4.07
N LEU A 167 -13.07 -1.47 -4.12
CA LEU A 167 -11.97 -0.96 -3.31
C LEU A 167 -11.35 0.27 -3.95
N ARG A 168 -10.90 1.20 -3.12
CA ARG A 168 -10.06 2.31 -3.56
C ARG A 168 -8.67 1.85 -4.02
N PRO A 169 -8.01 2.62 -4.91
CA PRO A 169 -6.60 2.41 -5.23
C PRO A 169 -5.74 2.31 -3.97
N GLN A 170 -4.79 1.38 -3.94
CA GLN A 170 -3.93 1.22 -2.77
C GLN A 170 -3.02 2.45 -2.50
N ALA A 171 -2.67 3.19 -3.56
CA ALA A 171 -1.91 4.44 -3.43
C ALA A 171 -2.69 5.56 -2.72
N ASP A 172 -4.03 5.48 -2.61
CA ASP A 172 -4.82 6.45 -1.83
C ASP A 172 -4.45 6.46 -0.34
N PHE A 173 -3.81 5.40 0.16
CA PHE A 173 -3.40 5.25 1.56
C PHE A 173 -1.98 5.72 1.84
N VAL A 174 -1.25 6.20 0.82
CA VAL A 174 -0.01 6.95 1.04
C VAL A 174 -0.36 8.27 1.73
N THR A 175 0.34 8.56 2.82
CA THR A 175 0.17 9.80 3.57
C THR A 175 1.48 10.58 3.63
N ALA A 176 1.38 11.84 4.06
CA ALA A 176 2.57 12.66 4.33
C ALA A 176 3.43 12.10 5.48
N ASP A 177 2.92 11.16 6.29
CA ASP A 177 3.66 10.55 7.40
C ASP A 177 4.34 9.23 6.97
N THR A 178 3.91 8.61 5.86
CA THR A 178 4.44 7.34 5.36
C THR A 178 5.95 7.38 5.14
N ASP A 179 6.65 6.48 5.81
CA ASP A 179 8.12 6.37 5.78
C ASP A 179 8.63 5.24 4.92
N LEU A 180 7.88 4.14 4.91
CA LEU A 180 8.29 2.90 4.29
C LEU A 180 7.06 2.22 3.70
N VAL A 181 7.03 2.07 2.38
CA VAL A 181 6.07 1.25 1.66
C VAL A 181 6.71 -0.11 1.39
N VAL A 182 6.08 -1.20 1.85
CA VAL A 182 6.55 -2.58 1.61
C VAL A 182 5.45 -3.37 0.92
N PHE A 183 5.78 -4.13 -0.13
CA PHE A 183 4.76 -4.86 -0.90
C PHE A 183 5.31 -6.02 -1.75
N THR A 184 4.40 -6.93 -2.09
CA THR A 184 4.49 -7.91 -3.17
C THR A 184 3.44 -7.56 -4.22
N MET A 185 3.81 -7.55 -5.50
CA MET A 185 2.85 -7.36 -6.59
C MET A 185 3.36 -8.02 -7.88
N GLY A 186 2.45 -8.36 -8.80
CA GLY A 186 2.77 -8.90 -10.13
C GLY A 186 2.54 -10.40 -10.30
N GLY A 187 2.37 -11.19 -9.23
CA GLY A 187 2.07 -12.63 -9.35
C GLY A 187 0.70 -12.88 -10.00
N ASN A 188 -0.30 -12.08 -9.63
CA ASN A 188 -1.64 -12.16 -10.23
C ASN A 188 -1.70 -11.61 -11.66
N ASP A 189 -0.79 -10.71 -12.03
CA ASP A 189 -0.61 -10.24 -13.40
C ASP A 189 -0.02 -11.32 -14.30
N ALA A 190 0.95 -12.08 -13.77
CA ALA A 190 1.57 -13.21 -14.46
C ALA A 190 0.67 -14.46 -14.52
N GLY A 191 -0.46 -14.46 -13.81
CA GLY A 191 -1.37 -15.61 -13.80
C GLY A 191 -0.92 -16.75 -12.89
N PHE A 192 -0.33 -16.45 -11.72
CA PHE A 192 0.11 -17.48 -10.74
C PHE A 192 -0.96 -18.53 -10.43
N SER A 193 -2.22 -18.13 -10.26
CA SER A 193 -3.31 -19.09 -10.03
C SER A 193 -3.50 -20.05 -11.22
N THR A 194 -3.39 -19.56 -12.45
CA THR A 194 -3.45 -20.38 -13.67
C THR A 194 -2.26 -21.32 -13.75
N ILE A 195 -1.05 -20.86 -13.43
CA ILE A 195 0.16 -21.69 -13.38
C ILE A 195 -0.01 -22.82 -12.35
N VAL A 196 -0.41 -22.48 -11.12
CA VAL A 196 -0.60 -23.48 -10.05
C VAL A 196 -1.65 -24.53 -10.45
N GLN A 197 -2.78 -24.10 -11.00
CA GLN A 197 -3.84 -25.00 -11.45
C GLN A 197 -3.39 -25.89 -12.62
N GLY A 198 -2.71 -25.31 -13.62
CA GLY A 198 -2.28 -26.02 -14.83
C GLY A 198 -1.06 -26.93 -14.60
N CYS A 199 -0.22 -26.63 -13.61
CA CYS A 199 1.02 -27.36 -13.36
C CYS A 199 0.94 -28.35 -12.19
N PHE A 200 0.29 -28.00 -11.09
CA PHE A 200 0.49 -28.73 -9.83
C PHE A 200 -0.77 -29.32 -9.22
N VAL A 201 -1.94 -28.70 -9.42
CA VAL A 201 -3.20 -29.16 -8.82
C VAL A 201 -3.73 -30.41 -9.52
N LEU A 202 -3.95 -31.47 -8.75
CA LEU A 202 -4.56 -32.72 -9.23
C LEU A 202 -5.96 -32.45 -9.79
N GLY A 203 -6.27 -33.03 -10.95
CA GLY A 203 -7.55 -32.86 -11.64
C GLY A 203 -7.57 -31.74 -12.68
N THR A 204 -6.69 -30.74 -12.57
CA THR A 204 -6.57 -29.64 -13.55
C THR A 204 -5.23 -29.61 -14.25
N ARG A 205 -4.18 -30.22 -13.67
CA ARG A 205 -2.84 -30.19 -14.25
C ARG A 205 -2.69 -31.04 -15.51
N SER A 206 -2.00 -30.50 -16.52
CA SER A 206 -1.57 -31.22 -17.72
C SER A 206 -0.30 -30.58 -18.31
N ALA A 207 0.47 -31.33 -19.10
CA ALA A 207 1.65 -30.81 -19.77
C ALA A 207 1.33 -29.58 -20.64
N SER A 208 0.23 -29.64 -21.42
CA SER A 208 -0.20 -28.53 -22.28
C SER A 208 -0.67 -27.31 -21.50
N ALA A 209 -1.51 -27.49 -20.48
CA ALA A 209 -2.01 -26.38 -19.66
C ALA A 209 -0.86 -25.69 -18.89
N CYS A 210 0.06 -26.48 -18.33
CA CYS A 210 1.23 -25.93 -17.65
C CYS A 210 2.13 -25.16 -18.62
N ARG A 211 2.43 -25.72 -19.79
CA ARG A 211 3.26 -25.06 -20.82
C ARG A 211 2.67 -23.73 -21.25
N THR A 212 1.39 -23.71 -21.62
CA THR A 212 0.70 -22.47 -22.01
C THR A 212 0.73 -21.43 -20.89
N ALA A 213 0.43 -21.82 -19.65
CA ALA A 213 0.46 -20.89 -18.51
C ALA A 213 1.86 -20.31 -18.26
N VAL A 214 2.91 -21.14 -18.39
CA VAL A 214 4.31 -20.69 -18.25
C VAL A 214 4.71 -19.74 -19.38
N ASP A 215 4.37 -20.08 -20.62
CA ASP A 215 4.72 -19.28 -21.80
C ASP A 215 3.99 -17.92 -21.78
N ASP A 216 2.70 -17.91 -21.47
CA ASP A 216 1.90 -16.69 -21.33
C ASP A 216 2.45 -15.77 -20.22
N ALA A 217 2.78 -16.35 -19.06
CA ALA A 217 3.35 -15.60 -17.95
C ALA A 217 4.71 -14.99 -18.31
N ARG A 218 5.57 -15.77 -19.00
CA ARG A 218 6.88 -15.33 -19.46
C ARG A 218 6.78 -14.16 -20.43
N ALA A 219 5.80 -14.20 -21.35
CA ALA A 219 5.54 -13.11 -22.29
C ALA A 219 5.09 -11.81 -21.61
N LEU A 220 4.45 -11.90 -20.44
CA LEU A 220 3.94 -10.75 -19.68
C LEU A 220 4.99 -10.05 -18.81
N VAL A 221 6.12 -10.71 -18.50
CA VAL A 221 7.13 -10.17 -17.55
C VAL A 221 7.57 -8.73 -17.89
N PRO A 222 7.91 -8.37 -19.15
CA PRO A 222 8.30 -6.99 -19.47
C PRO A 222 7.18 -5.97 -19.20
N ALA A 223 5.93 -6.34 -19.49
CA ALA A 223 4.78 -5.47 -19.25
C ALA A 223 4.48 -5.33 -17.74
N ILE A 224 4.67 -6.39 -16.96
CA ILE A 224 4.54 -6.37 -15.50
C ILE A 224 5.58 -5.42 -14.90
N LYS A 225 6.85 -5.53 -15.34
CA LYS A 225 7.92 -4.61 -14.92
C LYS A 225 7.53 -3.16 -15.19
N GLN A 226 7.04 -2.85 -16.39
CA GLN A 226 6.63 -1.48 -16.71
C GLN A 226 5.50 -1.00 -15.79
N ARG A 227 4.48 -1.83 -15.53
CA ARG A 227 3.39 -1.45 -14.62
C ARG A 227 3.86 -1.26 -13.18
N LEU A 228 4.85 -2.00 -12.70
CA LEU A 228 5.45 -1.78 -11.39
C LEU A 228 6.19 -0.43 -11.31
N LEU A 229 6.79 0.03 -12.41
CA LEU A 229 7.34 1.41 -12.47
C LEU A 229 6.21 2.45 -12.41
N ASP A 230 5.08 2.18 -13.08
CA ASP A 230 3.90 3.04 -13.03
C ASP A 230 3.29 3.08 -11.61
N ASP A 231 3.28 1.95 -10.89
CA ASP A 231 2.87 1.85 -9.49
C ASP A 231 3.75 2.73 -8.59
N VAL A 232 5.07 2.65 -8.76
CA VAL A 232 6.03 3.50 -8.03
C VAL A 232 5.80 4.99 -8.34
N ALA A 233 5.55 5.33 -9.60
CA ALA A 233 5.20 6.69 -10.00
C ALA A 233 3.87 7.15 -9.37
N ALA A 234 2.88 6.27 -9.27
CA ALA A 234 1.62 6.55 -8.62
C ALA A 234 1.79 6.81 -7.12
N LEU A 235 2.59 6.00 -6.41
CA LEU A 235 2.89 6.26 -4.98
C LEU A 235 3.48 7.66 -4.77
N ARG A 236 4.42 8.08 -5.62
CA ARG A 236 5.00 9.44 -5.60
C ARG A 236 3.95 10.51 -5.89
N ALA A 237 3.12 10.30 -6.92
CA ALA A 237 2.05 11.23 -7.28
C ALA A 237 0.98 11.38 -6.17
N HIS A 238 0.81 10.34 -5.35
CA HIS A 238 -0.06 10.36 -4.16
C HIS A 238 0.60 10.98 -2.92
N GLY A 239 1.79 11.55 -3.05
CA GLY A 239 2.44 12.35 -2.01
C GLY A 239 3.45 11.59 -1.16
N LEU A 240 3.94 10.43 -1.64
CA LEU A 240 5.05 9.75 -0.98
C LEU A 240 6.28 10.68 -0.97
N ARG A 241 6.84 10.90 0.21
CA ARG A 241 7.97 11.82 0.40
C ARG A 241 9.23 11.31 -0.29
N GLU A 242 10.11 12.23 -0.70
CA GLU A 242 11.38 11.89 -1.36
C GLU A 242 12.32 11.06 -0.46
N ASP A 243 12.22 11.23 0.86
CA ASP A 243 13.02 10.49 1.85
C ASP A 243 12.42 9.14 2.26
N ALA A 244 11.14 8.89 1.93
CA ALA A 244 10.47 7.64 2.20
C ALA A 244 11.04 6.51 1.32
N LYS A 245 10.90 5.27 1.76
CA LYS A 245 11.43 4.09 1.08
C LYS A 245 10.33 3.24 0.48
N ILE A 246 10.61 2.64 -0.67
CA ILE A 246 9.74 1.72 -1.38
C ILE A 246 10.47 0.39 -1.48
N VAL A 247 9.89 -0.67 -0.93
CA VAL A 247 10.52 -2.00 -0.88
C VAL A 247 9.57 -3.01 -1.49
N GLN A 248 9.95 -3.52 -2.66
CA GLN A 248 9.25 -4.62 -3.29
C GLN A 248 9.94 -5.94 -2.93
N LEU A 249 9.17 -6.95 -2.57
CA LEU A 249 9.67 -8.31 -2.37
C LEU A 249 9.28 -9.21 -3.55
N GLY A 250 10.17 -10.18 -3.85
CA GLY A 250 9.88 -11.26 -4.79
C GLY A 250 8.96 -12.34 -4.23
N TYR A 251 8.78 -13.40 -5.01
CA TYR A 251 8.03 -14.61 -4.64
C TYR A 251 8.98 -15.80 -4.48
N PRO A 252 8.65 -16.79 -3.63
CA PRO A 252 9.37 -18.05 -3.58
C PRO A 252 9.11 -18.87 -4.85
N TRP A 253 9.92 -19.90 -5.07
CA TRP A 253 9.55 -20.93 -6.02
C TRP A 253 8.27 -21.65 -5.56
N LEU A 254 7.46 -22.12 -6.50
CA LEU A 254 6.17 -22.75 -6.23
C LEU A 254 6.25 -24.29 -6.19
N GLN A 255 7.41 -24.87 -6.51
CA GLN A 255 7.62 -26.31 -6.55
C GLN A 255 9.06 -26.61 -6.14
N LEU A 256 9.23 -27.66 -5.33
CA LEU A 256 10.55 -28.21 -4.98
C LEU A 256 11.36 -28.54 -6.22
N ASP A 257 12.68 -28.41 -6.09
CA ASP A 257 13.63 -28.92 -7.07
C ASP A 257 13.77 -30.45 -6.93
N ASN A 258 12.79 -31.18 -7.45
CA ASN A 258 12.70 -32.64 -7.35
C ASN A 258 12.45 -33.34 -8.70
N GLY A 259 12.68 -32.63 -9.81
CA GLY A 259 12.46 -33.16 -11.16
C GLY A 259 11.00 -33.48 -11.46
N PHE A 260 10.04 -32.75 -10.87
CA PHE A 260 8.62 -32.98 -11.13
C PHE A 260 8.27 -32.80 -12.61
N THR A 261 7.72 -33.87 -13.21
CA THR A 261 7.27 -33.89 -14.60
C THR A 261 5.78 -34.22 -14.72
N LEU A 262 5.16 -33.77 -15.82
CA LEU A 262 3.81 -34.14 -16.22
C LEU A 262 3.86 -35.05 -17.46
N PRO A 263 3.07 -36.13 -17.51
CA PRO A 263 2.90 -36.89 -18.74
C PRO A 263 2.41 -35.98 -19.87
N ASP A 264 3.01 -36.11 -21.04
CA ASP A 264 2.69 -35.31 -22.22
C ASP A 264 2.11 -36.21 -23.33
N PRO A 265 0.80 -36.13 -23.62
CA PRO A 265 0.19 -36.89 -24.71
C PRO A 265 0.77 -36.56 -26.09
N ASP A 266 1.28 -35.34 -26.28
CA ASP A 266 1.86 -34.89 -27.55
C ASP A 266 3.33 -35.31 -27.69
N ALA A 267 3.97 -35.71 -26.58
CA ALA A 267 5.32 -36.24 -26.54
C ALA A 267 5.43 -37.44 -25.58
N PRO A 268 4.86 -38.62 -25.93
CA PRO A 268 4.72 -39.74 -24.98
C PRO A 268 6.03 -40.30 -24.40
N LEU A 269 7.16 -40.06 -25.06
CA LEU A 269 8.50 -40.50 -24.62
C LEU A 269 9.25 -39.43 -23.82
N THR A 270 8.72 -38.21 -23.74
CA THR A 270 9.39 -37.05 -23.13
C THR A 270 8.39 -36.28 -22.26
N PRO A 271 8.25 -36.65 -20.97
CA PRO A 271 7.42 -35.91 -20.03
C PRO A 271 7.80 -34.42 -19.98
N TYR A 272 6.79 -33.56 -19.80
CA TYR A 272 7.03 -32.13 -19.68
C TYR A 272 7.61 -31.79 -18.29
N PRO A 273 8.78 -31.13 -18.18
CA PRO A 273 9.43 -30.83 -16.91
C PRO A 273 8.77 -29.63 -16.22
N ALA A 274 7.55 -29.83 -15.72
CA ALA A 274 6.71 -28.77 -15.15
C ALA A 274 7.35 -28.06 -13.95
N GLY A 275 8.03 -28.79 -13.07
CA GLY A 275 8.75 -28.20 -11.94
C GLY A 275 9.82 -27.21 -12.39
N ASP A 276 10.71 -27.66 -13.28
CA ASP A 276 11.82 -26.86 -13.79
C ASP A 276 11.34 -25.65 -14.61
N ALA A 277 10.29 -25.84 -15.42
CA ALA A 277 9.72 -24.77 -16.23
C ALA A 277 9.18 -23.61 -15.38
N VAL A 278 8.43 -23.92 -14.31
CA VAL A 278 7.89 -22.92 -13.38
C VAL A 278 9.02 -22.30 -12.53
N ARG A 279 9.99 -23.10 -12.07
CA ARG A 279 11.15 -22.58 -11.33
C ARG A 279 11.97 -21.61 -12.19
N SER A 280 12.23 -21.95 -13.45
CA SER A 280 12.91 -21.08 -14.41
C SER A 280 12.12 -19.78 -14.65
N LEU A 281 10.80 -19.87 -14.86
CA LEU A 281 9.96 -18.67 -15.02
C LEU A 281 10.11 -17.71 -13.83
N ILE A 282 10.02 -18.22 -12.60
CA ILE A 282 10.12 -17.40 -11.39
C ILE A 282 11.52 -16.80 -11.24
N SER A 283 12.58 -17.57 -11.53
CA SER A 283 13.95 -17.08 -11.49
C SER A 283 14.19 -15.96 -12.51
N ASP A 284 13.73 -16.14 -13.75
CA ASP A 284 13.91 -15.16 -14.83
C ASP A 284 13.09 -13.89 -14.56
N ALA A 285 11.84 -14.04 -14.10
CA ALA A 285 11.02 -12.90 -13.70
C ALA A 285 11.65 -12.15 -12.51
N THR A 286 12.16 -12.86 -11.50
CA THR A 286 12.83 -12.24 -10.35
C THR A 286 14.08 -11.47 -10.78
N ALA A 287 14.88 -12.03 -11.68
CA ALA A 287 16.05 -11.35 -12.22
C ALA A 287 15.66 -10.07 -12.98
N GLU A 288 14.59 -10.12 -13.78
CA GLU A 288 14.09 -8.96 -14.51
C GLU A 288 13.54 -7.88 -13.55
N LEU A 289 12.76 -8.27 -12.53
CA LEU A 289 12.22 -7.34 -11.53
C LEU A 289 13.32 -6.76 -10.62
N ALA A 290 14.41 -7.49 -10.37
CA ALA A 290 15.56 -6.98 -9.62
C ALA A 290 16.25 -5.79 -10.31
N THR A 291 15.97 -5.55 -11.59
CA THR A 291 16.45 -4.35 -12.30
C THR A 291 15.57 -3.12 -12.11
N LEU A 292 14.35 -3.25 -11.55
CA LEU A 292 13.42 -2.14 -11.30
C LEU A 292 14.06 -0.96 -10.56
N PRO A 293 14.84 -1.17 -9.47
CA PRO A 293 15.45 -0.06 -8.74
C PRO A 293 16.34 0.83 -9.60
N ALA A 294 17.01 0.27 -10.63
CA ALA A 294 17.86 1.06 -11.51
C ALA A 294 17.05 2.11 -12.29
N SER A 295 15.86 1.75 -12.77
CA SER A 295 14.95 2.66 -13.45
C SER A 295 14.18 3.55 -12.49
N ALA A 296 13.62 2.97 -11.42
CA ALA A 296 12.79 3.70 -10.46
C ALA A 296 13.56 4.78 -9.69
N ASN A 297 14.86 4.58 -9.44
CA ASN A 297 15.69 5.52 -8.69
C ASN A 297 16.30 6.64 -9.54
N VAL A 298 16.05 6.68 -10.86
CA VAL A 298 16.41 7.85 -11.68
C VAL A 298 15.62 9.06 -11.17
N GLY A 299 16.33 10.08 -10.68
CA GLY A 299 15.73 11.25 -10.03
C GLY A 299 15.31 11.03 -8.56
N HIS A 300 15.42 9.81 -8.05
CA HIS A 300 15.05 9.43 -6.67
C HIS A 300 16.05 8.41 -6.09
N PRO A 301 17.33 8.79 -5.93
CA PRO A 301 18.40 7.85 -5.62
C PRO A 301 18.16 7.11 -4.29
N GLY A 302 18.16 5.77 -4.36
CA GLY A 302 18.00 4.90 -3.19
C GLY A 302 16.61 4.95 -2.55
N GLN A 303 15.59 5.42 -3.25
CA GLN A 303 14.22 5.44 -2.75
C GLN A 303 13.58 4.05 -2.84
N MET A 304 13.78 3.34 -3.96
CA MET A 304 13.26 2.00 -4.21
C MET A 304 14.34 0.92 -4.04
N THR A 305 13.96 -0.19 -3.43
CA THR A 305 14.75 -1.44 -3.32
C THR A 305 13.89 -2.63 -3.73
N PHE A 306 14.49 -3.60 -4.43
CA PHE A 306 13.90 -4.92 -4.68
C PHE A 306 14.60 -5.96 -3.81
N VAL A 307 13.83 -6.84 -3.16
CA VAL A 307 14.33 -7.95 -2.34
C VAL A 307 14.21 -9.25 -3.13
N ASP A 308 15.33 -9.65 -3.73
CA ASP A 308 15.50 -10.83 -4.59
C ASP A 308 15.68 -12.16 -3.83
N GLY A 309 16.20 -12.12 -2.60
CA GLY A 309 16.57 -13.30 -1.80
C GLY A 309 15.42 -14.20 -1.30
N VAL A 310 14.19 -14.00 -1.76
CA VAL A 310 13.02 -14.80 -1.34
C VAL A 310 13.12 -16.24 -1.84
N THR A 311 13.49 -16.45 -3.11
CA THR A 311 13.66 -17.79 -3.68
C THR A 311 14.71 -18.59 -2.90
N ALA A 312 15.88 -18.00 -2.69
CA ALA A 312 16.97 -18.62 -1.94
C ALA A 312 16.57 -18.95 -0.48
N ALA A 313 15.88 -18.03 0.20
CA ALA A 313 15.45 -18.25 1.58
C ALA A 313 14.42 -19.38 1.73
N PHE A 314 13.57 -19.58 0.72
CA PHE A 314 12.53 -20.61 0.71
C PHE A 314 13.00 -21.95 0.12
N SER A 315 14.26 -22.06 -0.30
CA SER A 315 14.77 -23.28 -0.93
C SER A 315 14.67 -24.49 0.01
N GLY A 316 14.03 -25.56 -0.46
CA GLY A 316 13.71 -26.76 0.32
C GLY A 316 12.39 -26.69 1.08
N HIS A 317 11.73 -25.53 1.09
CA HIS A 317 10.49 -25.25 1.80
C HIS A 317 9.30 -24.99 0.84
N GLU A 318 9.49 -25.23 -0.46
CA GLU A 318 8.42 -25.14 -1.46
C GLU A 318 7.42 -26.31 -1.36
N PRO A 319 6.20 -26.17 -1.93
CA PRO A 319 5.28 -27.28 -2.14
C PRO A 319 5.91 -28.41 -2.95
N ASP A 320 5.39 -29.61 -2.78
CA ASP A 320 5.66 -30.74 -3.65
C ASP A 320 4.37 -31.22 -4.31
N ALA A 321 4.31 -31.15 -5.64
CA ALA A 321 3.18 -31.62 -6.43
C ALA A 321 3.06 -33.15 -6.52
N GLN A 322 4.06 -33.91 -6.05
CA GLN A 322 4.06 -35.39 -6.05
C GLN A 322 3.70 -35.98 -4.69
N ALA A 323 4.26 -35.41 -3.63
CA ALA A 323 4.09 -35.83 -2.25
C ALA A 323 3.92 -34.61 -1.35
N THR A 324 3.66 -34.79 -0.05
CA THR A 324 3.64 -33.65 0.88
C THR A 324 5.05 -33.33 1.34
N ASN A 325 5.54 -32.10 1.10
CA ASN A 325 6.76 -31.61 1.75
C ASN A 325 6.49 -31.31 3.25
N PRO A 326 7.08 -32.04 4.22
CA PRO A 326 6.86 -31.79 5.65
C PRO A 326 7.55 -30.52 6.17
N GLN A 327 8.51 -29.98 5.42
CA GLN A 327 9.21 -28.73 5.74
C GLN A 327 8.59 -27.51 5.04
N THR A 328 7.41 -27.66 4.41
CA THR A 328 6.84 -26.59 3.59
C THR A 328 6.60 -25.31 4.38
N TRP A 329 6.99 -24.18 3.79
CA TRP A 329 6.66 -22.83 4.26
C TRP A 329 5.51 -22.21 3.46
N ILE A 330 4.97 -22.96 2.50
CA ILE A 330 3.87 -22.58 1.64
C ILE A 330 2.77 -23.64 1.80
N ASN A 331 1.53 -23.19 2.01
CA ASN A 331 0.41 -24.11 2.07
C ASN A 331 0.25 -24.82 0.72
N GLN A 332 0.19 -26.14 0.73
CA GLN A 332 0.11 -26.94 -0.49
C GLN A 332 -1.34 -27.03 -0.97
N ALA A 333 -1.54 -27.35 -2.25
CA ALA A 333 -2.88 -27.73 -2.71
C ALA A 333 -3.41 -28.89 -1.86
N PHE A 334 -4.71 -28.86 -1.56
CA PHE A 334 -5.40 -29.85 -0.73
C PHE A 334 -4.95 -29.92 0.75
N SER A 335 -4.13 -28.99 1.24
CA SER A 335 -3.81 -28.87 2.68
C SER A 335 -5.02 -28.45 3.54
N GLY A 336 -6.11 -28.01 2.91
CA GLY A 336 -7.39 -27.69 3.52
C GLY A 336 -8.45 -27.36 2.47
N PRO A 337 -9.73 -27.22 2.84
CA PRO A 337 -10.81 -26.91 1.90
C PRO A 337 -10.81 -25.46 1.42
N ASP A 338 -10.13 -24.56 2.15
CA ASP A 338 -10.02 -23.16 1.77
C ASP A 338 -8.91 -22.97 0.72
N THR A 339 -9.33 -22.84 -0.53
CA THR A 339 -8.44 -22.63 -1.68
C THR A 339 -7.76 -21.26 -1.66
N SER A 340 -8.25 -20.29 -0.88
CA SER A 340 -7.61 -18.98 -0.74
C SER A 340 -6.28 -19.03 0.02
N LEU A 341 -6.01 -20.14 0.70
CA LEU A 341 -4.76 -20.38 1.42
C LEU A 341 -3.73 -21.13 0.57
N TRP A 342 -4.16 -21.88 -0.45
CA TRP A 342 -3.28 -22.72 -1.25
C TRP A 342 -2.23 -21.88 -1.97
N TYR A 343 -1.00 -22.37 -2.01
CA TYR A 343 0.15 -21.70 -2.60
C TYR A 343 0.44 -20.30 -2.02
N HIS A 344 0.11 -20.08 -0.75
CA HIS A 344 0.49 -18.90 0.01
C HIS A 344 1.36 -19.25 1.22
N PRO A 345 2.24 -18.35 1.69
CA PRO A 345 3.09 -18.61 2.83
C PRO A 345 2.27 -18.96 4.08
N ASN A 346 2.60 -20.09 4.72
CA ASN A 346 2.12 -20.41 6.06
C ASN A 346 2.89 -19.58 7.10
N ASP A 347 2.63 -19.78 8.39
CA ASP A 347 3.29 -18.99 9.44
C ASP A 347 4.82 -19.02 9.40
N LEU A 348 5.42 -20.14 9.00
CA LEU A 348 6.87 -20.25 8.85
C LEU A 348 7.35 -19.41 7.65
N GLY A 349 6.63 -19.46 6.53
CA GLY A 349 6.93 -18.62 5.38
C GLY A 349 6.72 -17.13 5.66
N GLN A 350 5.68 -16.76 6.40
CA GLN A 350 5.47 -15.38 6.86
C GLN A 350 6.61 -14.92 7.76
N ALA A 351 7.11 -15.78 8.65
CA ALA A 351 8.29 -15.49 9.46
C ALA A 351 9.57 -15.32 8.60
N ALA A 352 9.76 -16.17 7.59
CA ALA A 352 10.90 -16.09 6.69
C ALA A 352 10.94 -14.78 5.88
N TYR A 353 9.79 -14.35 5.35
CA TYR A 353 9.65 -13.04 4.70
C TYR A 353 10.02 -11.89 5.66
N ALA A 354 9.53 -11.93 6.89
CA ALA A 354 9.83 -10.92 7.88
C ALA A 354 11.33 -10.88 8.23
N GLN A 355 11.98 -12.04 8.37
CA GLN A 355 13.42 -12.13 8.62
C GLN A 355 14.25 -11.54 7.48
N LEU A 356 13.85 -11.76 6.22
CA LEU A 356 14.51 -11.15 5.05
C LEU A 356 14.47 -9.61 5.08
N LEU A 357 13.37 -9.03 5.57
CA LEU A 357 13.25 -7.58 5.74
C LEU A 357 14.05 -7.09 6.95
N LEU A 358 13.95 -7.77 8.10
CA LEU A 358 14.66 -7.40 9.33
C LEU A 358 16.18 -7.42 9.13
N ALA A 359 16.72 -8.35 8.34
CA ALA A 359 18.13 -8.39 7.97
C ALA A 359 18.63 -7.11 7.26
N ARG A 360 17.71 -6.30 6.72
CA ARG A 360 17.99 -5.02 6.04
C ARG A 360 17.54 -3.79 6.85
N GLY A 361 17.06 -3.99 8.08
CA GLY A 361 16.64 -2.92 8.99
C GLY A 361 15.49 -2.09 8.42
N THR A 362 15.57 -0.76 8.53
CA THR A 362 14.54 0.17 8.03
C THR A 362 14.75 0.62 6.58
N PHE A 363 15.75 0.08 5.87
CA PHE A 363 16.13 0.54 4.52
C PHE A 363 16.53 2.02 4.47
N GLY A 364 16.92 2.60 5.62
CA GLY A 364 17.20 4.03 5.77
C GLY A 364 15.96 4.89 5.96
N ALA A 365 14.76 4.31 6.06
CA ALA A 365 13.56 5.03 6.44
C ALA A 365 13.67 5.53 7.89
N GLY A 366 13.20 6.74 8.13
CA GLY A 366 13.22 7.40 9.44
C GLY A 366 14.59 7.88 9.93
N ALA A 367 15.64 7.81 9.11
CA ALA A 367 16.91 8.45 9.40
C ALA A 367 16.77 9.99 9.34
N PRO A 368 17.39 10.76 10.27
CA PRO A 368 17.54 12.20 10.11
C PRO A 368 18.32 12.46 8.82
N THR A 369 17.74 13.21 7.88
CA THR A 369 18.36 13.52 6.59
C THR A 369 19.72 14.22 6.80
N THR A 370 20.82 13.58 6.41
CA THR A 370 22.18 14.16 6.44
C THR A 370 22.49 15.07 5.25
N THR A 371 21.55 15.21 4.32
CA THR A 371 21.63 16.18 3.22
C THR A 371 20.71 17.34 3.56
N PRO A 372 21.23 18.57 3.73
CA PRO A 372 20.36 19.74 3.83
C PRO A 372 19.51 19.79 2.55
N PRO A 373 18.18 19.90 2.64
CA PRO A 373 17.38 20.14 1.44
C PRO A 373 17.88 21.43 0.78
N PRO A 374 18.00 21.49 -0.56
CA PRO A 374 18.09 22.79 -1.21
C PRO A 374 16.84 23.58 -0.81
N ALA A 375 17.05 24.81 -0.36
CA ALA A 375 16.00 25.62 0.27
C ALA A 375 14.75 25.74 -0.62
N ALA A 376 13.66 25.13 -0.18
CA ALA A 376 12.29 25.58 -0.44
C ALA A 376 11.47 25.28 0.82
N GLY A 377 11.31 26.28 1.68
CA GLY A 377 10.54 26.13 2.92
C GLY A 377 9.11 25.70 2.60
N THR A 378 8.58 24.75 3.39
CA THR A 378 7.16 24.40 3.36
C THR A 378 6.33 25.69 3.37
N PRO A 379 5.46 25.92 2.38
CA PRO A 379 4.66 27.12 2.36
C PRO A 379 3.82 27.20 3.63
N THR A 380 3.73 28.38 4.22
CA THR A 380 2.84 28.61 5.36
C THR A 380 1.45 28.93 4.84
N ALA A 381 0.43 28.33 5.45
CA ALA A 381 -0.95 28.67 5.17
C ALA A 381 -1.38 29.86 6.04
N THR A 382 -2.17 30.77 5.47
CA THR A 382 -2.91 31.76 6.25
C THR A 382 -4.40 31.54 6.03
N LEU A 383 -5.18 31.57 7.11
CA LEU A 383 -6.64 31.46 7.07
C LEU A 383 -7.25 32.73 7.64
N ARG A 384 -8.20 33.31 6.90
CA ARG A 384 -9.07 34.38 7.40
C ARG A 384 -10.52 33.97 7.25
N VAL A 385 -11.29 34.05 8.34
CA VAL A 385 -12.70 33.70 8.39
C VAL A 385 -13.49 34.88 8.92
N ARG A 386 -14.59 35.20 8.24
CA ARG A 386 -15.53 36.24 8.68
C ARG A 386 -16.96 35.75 8.51
N PRO A 387 -17.85 35.97 9.49
CA PRO A 387 -19.26 35.68 9.28
C PRO A 387 -19.86 36.71 8.30
N VAL A 388 -20.80 36.29 7.45
CA VAL A 388 -21.45 37.23 6.50
C VAL A 388 -22.31 38.28 7.20
N ARG A 389 -22.71 38.01 8.44
CA ARG A 389 -23.50 38.85 9.34
C ARG A 389 -23.10 38.52 10.78
N HIS A 390 -23.30 39.42 11.74
CA HIS A 390 -23.04 39.12 13.16
C HIS A 390 -24.22 38.42 13.87
N ARG A 391 -25.43 38.51 13.30
CA ARG A 391 -26.66 37.91 13.83
C ARG A 391 -27.37 37.08 12.76
N PHE A 392 -27.84 35.90 13.15
CA PHE A 392 -28.53 34.94 12.28
C PHE A 392 -29.84 34.49 12.93
N ALA A 393 -30.97 34.69 12.25
CA ALA A 393 -32.27 34.22 12.73
C ALA A 393 -32.48 32.75 12.35
N ARG A 394 -32.93 31.90 13.27
CA ARG A 394 -33.37 30.53 12.92
C ARG A 394 -34.55 30.57 11.93
N PRO A 395 -34.66 29.61 11.00
CA PRO A 395 -33.79 28.42 10.82
C PRO A 395 -32.59 28.65 9.87
N ARG A 396 -32.26 29.92 9.55
CA ARG A 396 -31.22 30.18 8.54
C ARG A 396 -29.84 29.73 9.03
N PRO A 397 -29.03 29.10 8.16
CA PRO A 397 -27.68 28.68 8.52
C PRO A 397 -26.81 29.90 8.84
N VAL A 398 -25.87 29.71 9.76
CA VAL A 398 -24.76 30.65 9.92
C VAL A 398 -23.84 30.49 8.71
N VAL A 399 -23.60 31.59 7.99
CA VAL A 399 -22.74 31.56 6.80
C VAL A 399 -21.42 32.27 7.10
N LEU A 400 -20.31 31.58 6.87
CA LEU A 400 -18.95 32.11 7.02
C LEU A 400 -18.31 32.24 5.63
N ARG A 401 -17.58 33.33 5.41
CA ARG A 401 -16.64 33.48 4.30
C ARG A 401 -15.26 33.13 4.84
N ALA A 402 -14.63 32.13 4.25
CA ALA A 402 -13.27 31.72 4.55
C ALA A 402 -12.37 32.03 3.36
N ARG A 403 -11.11 32.37 3.63
CA ARG A 403 -10.08 32.53 2.63
C ARG A 403 -8.77 31.94 3.12
N ALA A 404 -8.25 30.97 2.36
CA ALA A 404 -6.92 30.41 2.56
C ALA A 404 -5.94 31.02 1.55
N ARG A 405 -4.67 31.19 1.93
CA ARG A 405 -3.56 31.53 1.03
C ARG A 405 -2.31 30.79 1.46
N LEU A 406 -1.51 30.35 0.50
CA LEU A 406 -0.17 29.80 0.75
C LEU A 406 0.88 30.88 0.50
N SER A 407 1.98 30.85 1.25
CA SER A 407 3.03 31.88 1.21
C SER A 407 3.84 31.89 -0.09
N ASP A 408 3.87 30.76 -0.79
CA ASP A 408 4.53 30.55 -2.09
C ASP A 408 3.64 30.91 -3.29
N GLY A 409 2.37 31.25 -3.06
CA GLY A 409 1.40 31.55 -4.11
C GLY A 409 0.71 30.32 -4.72
N THR A 410 1.03 29.10 -4.26
CA THR A 410 0.37 27.87 -4.71
C THR A 410 -1.12 27.92 -4.39
N VAL A 411 -1.95 27.34 -5.27
CA VAL A 411 -3.41 27.31 -5.10
C VAL A 411 -3.75 26.44 -3.88
N PRO A 412 -4.40 26.99 -2.84
CA PRO A 412 -4.74 26.22 -1.65
C PRO A 412 -5.68 25.07 -1.99
N SER A 413 -5.31 23.84 -1.62
CA SER A 413 -6.12 22.64 -1.83
C SER A 413 -6.18 21.86 -0.53
N GLY A 414 -7.37 21.80 0.07
CA GLY A 414 -7.47 21.36 1.46
C GLY A 414 -8.89 21.32 1.99
N ARG A 415 -9.04 21.09 3.29
CA ARG A 415 -10.35 20.99 3.96
C ARG A 415 -10.48 22.05 5.05
N LEU A 416 -11.63 22.71 5.06
CA LEU A 416 -12.09 23.55 6.15
C LEU A 416 -13.02 22.75 7.06
N VAL A 417 -12.75 22.76 8.36
CA VAL A 417 -13.57 22.10 9.39
C VAL A 417 -13.99 23.14 10.42
N VAL A 418 -15.28 23.24 10.69
CA VAL A 418 -15.85 24.15 11.67
C VAL A 418 -16.28 23.37 12.91
N ARG A 419 -15.84 23.83 14.08
CA ARG A 419 -16.24 23.31 15.39
C ARG A 419 -16.79 24.43 16.26
N VAL A 420 -17.67 24.10 17.20
CA VAL A 420 -17.98 24.99 18.31
C VAL A 420 -16.85 24.88 19.34
N ALA A 421 -16.35 26.00 19.84
CA ALA A 421 -15.27 26.00 20.83
C ALA A 421 -15.68 25.18 22.07
N GLY A 422 -14.84 24.21 22.47
CA GLY A 422 -15.13 23.29 23.56
C GLY A 422 -15.81 21.97 23.13
N HIS A 423 -16.27 21.85 21.88
CA HIS A 423 -16.82 20.61 21.34
C HIS A 423 -15.79 19.88 20.46
N ARG A 424 -15.76 18.54 20.55
CA ARG A 424 -14.87 17.69 19.71
C ARG A 424 -15.42 17.50 18.29
N GLU A 425 -16.74 17.36 18.16
CA GLU A 425 -17.40 17.08 16.89
C GLU A 425 -17.48 18.31 15.96
N PRO A 426 -17.23 18.14 14.65
CA PRO A 426 -17.41 19.19 13.65
C PRO A 426 -18.90 19.47 13.39
N VAL A 427 -19.25 20.75 13.30
CA VAL A 427 -20.61 21.21 12.97
C VAL A 427 -20.77 21.58 11.49
N ALA A 428 -19.66 21.67 10.76
CA ALA A 428 -19.63 21.75 9.30
C ALA A 428 -18.23 21.37 8.80
N SER A 429 -18.13 20.81 7.61
CA SER A 429 -16.86 20.70 6.89
C SER A 429 -17.07 20.96 5.40
N ARG A 430 -16.02 21.41 4.71
CA ARG A 430 -16.06 21.60 3.26
C ARG A 430 -14.65 21.54 2.67
N VAL A 431 -14.50 20.86 1.56
CA VAL A 431 -13.27 20.85 0.76
C VAL A 431 -13.19 22.15 -0.04
N LEU A 432 -12.00 22.76 -0.07
CA LEU A 432 -11.66 23.84 -0.98
C LEU A 432 -11.47 23.23 -2.37
N ALA A 433 -12.39 23.51 -3.28
CA ALA A 433 -12.16 23.23 -4.70
C ALA A 433 -11.00 24.10 -5.19
N PRO A 434 -10.15 23.61 -6.11
CA PRO A 434 -9.08 24.40 -6.70
C PRO A 434 -9.65 25.69 -7.30
N SER A 435 -9.36 26.82 -6.65
CA SER A 435 -9.80 28.16 -7.06
C SER A 435 -8.64 29.11 -6.84
N ALA A 436 -8.28 29.88 -7.88
CA ALA A 436 -7.17 30.82 -7.84
C ALA A 436 -7.27 31.86 -6.70
N ASP A 437 -8.47 32.11 -6.16
CA ASP A 437 -8.68 33.10 -5.10
C ASP A 437 -8.70 32.54 -3.66
N GLY A 438 -8.71 31.22 -3.50
CA GLY A 438 -8.75 30.50 -2.23
C GLY A 438 -9.99 30.80 -1.36
N ARG A 439 -11.09 31.29 -1.96
CA ARG A 439 -12.30 31.73 -1.23
C ARG A 439 -13.37 30.64 -1.16
N LEU A 440 -14.00 30.51 0.00
CA LEU A 440 -15.10 29.57 0.20
C LEU A 440 -16.21 30.14 1.09
N ARG A 441 -17.45 29.68 0.88
CA ARG A 441 -18.57 29.89 1.81
C ARG A 441 -18.89 28.61 2.57
N LEU A 442 -18.83 28.67 3.90
CA LEU A 442 -19.21 27.59 4.81
C LEU A 442 -20.61 27.86 5.35
N ARG A 443 -21.48 26.84 5.37
CA ARG A 443 -22.81 26.90 5.98
C ARG A 443 -22.79 26.01 7.22
N VAL A 444 -23.03 26.61 8.39
CA VAL A 444 -23.12 25.92 9.67
C VAL A 444 -24.59 25.84 10.05
N GLN A 445 -25.09 24.61 10.19
CA GLN A 445 -26.46 24.32 10.61
C GLN A 445 -26.48 23.87 12.07
N GLY A 446 -27.68 23.68 12.64
CA GLY A 446 -27.83 23.05 13.95
C GLY A 446 -27.50 23.91 15.17
N LEU A 447 -26.99 25.14 15.02
CA LEU A 447 -26.69 26.00 16.18
C LEU A 447 -27.99 26.47 16.89
N HIS A 448 -28.02 26.31 18.22
CA HIS A 448 -29.10 26.78 19.08
C HIS A 448 -29.10 28.31 19.22
N VAL A 449 -30.20 28.89 19.72
CA VAL A 449 -30.26 30.34 20.03
C VAL A 449 -29.22 30.67 21.09
N GLY A 450 -28.37 31.66 20.84
CA GLY A 450 -27.27 31.99 21.75
C GLY A 450 -26.05 32.59 21.05
N ARG A 451 -25.00 32.85 21.83
CA ARG A 451 -23.68 33.28 21.33
C ARG A 451 -22.81 32.05 21.15
N HIS A 452 -22.19 31.92 19.98
CA HIS A 452 -21.30 30.80 19.64
C HIS A 452 -19.92 31.32 19.27
N ARG A 453 -18.88 30.64 19.77
CA ARG A 453 -17.51 30.78 19.29
C ARG A 453 -17.23 29.61 18.37
N LEU A 454 -16.97 29.88 17.10
CA LEU A 454 -16.63 28.86 16.12
C LEU A 454 -15.12 28.88 15.88
N VAL A 455 -14.51 27.70 15.88
CA VAL A 455 -13.12 27.48 15.48
C VAL A 455 -13.15 26.86 14.10
N VAL A 456 -12.51 27.51 13.14
CA VAL A 456 -12.38 27.01 11.77
C VAL A 456 -10.94 26.58 11.58
N LEU A 457 -10.75 25.28 11.36
CA LEU A 457 -9.47 24.66 11.04
C LEU A 457 -9.36 24.52 9.52
N TYR A 458 -8.26 24.99 8.96
CA TYR A 458 -7.85 24.71 7.59
C TYR A 458 -6.71 23.70 7.61
N ARG A 459 -6.89 22.59 6.89
CA ARG A 459 -5.85 21.59 6.62
C ARG A 459 -5.54 21.62 5.14
N ASP A 460 -4.34 22.05 4.79
CA ASP A 460 -3.82 22.00 3.43
C ASP A 460 -3.06 20.67 3.22
N ARG A 461 -2.81 20.30 1.96
CA ARG A 461 -2.01 19.13 1.60
C ARG A 461 -0.50 19.37 1.73
N ILE A 462 -0.06 20.61 1.54
CA ILE A 462 1.36 20.98 1.46
C ILE A 462 1.79 22.02 2.51
N ALA A 463 0.87 22.48 3.36
CA ALA A 463 1.14 23.50 4.38
C ALA A 463 0.58 23.10 5.75
N PRO A 464 1.24 23.48 6.87
CA PRO A 464 0.75 23.22 8.22
C PRO A 464 -0.67 23.74 8.44
N ALA A 465 -1.44 23.01 9.23
CA ALA A 465 -2.81 23.38 9.53
C ALA A 465 -2.89 24.68 10.32
N VAL A 466 -3.83 25.55 9.94
CA VAL A 466 -4.04 26.85 10.60
C VAL A 466 -5.48 26.99 11.06
N THR A 467 -5.67 27.72 12.16
CA THR A 467 -7.01 27.96 12.73
C THR A 467 -7.33 29.45 12.76
N ASP A 468 -8.61 29.76 12.57
CA ASP A 468 -9.17 31.07 12.84
C ASP A 468 -10.43 30.93 13.70
N ARG A 469 -10.77 31.97 14.45
CA ARG A 469 -11.89 31.94 15.40
C ARG A 469 -12.85 33.08 15.11
N VAL A 470 -14.15 32.76 15.04
CA VAL A 470 -15.21 33.75 14.80
C VAL A 470 -16.31 33.65 15.84
N ARG A 471 -16.91 34.80 16.16
CA ARG A 471 -18.07 34.88 17.05
C ARG A 471 -19.33 35.17 16.25
N VAL A 472 -20.38 34.41 16.51
CA VAL A 472 -21.69 34.59 15.88
C VAL A 472 -22.79 34.56 16.94
N ARG A 473 -23.90 35.24 16.67
CA ARG A 473 -25.11 35.18 17.52
C ARG A 473 -26.27 34.63 16.72
N VAL A 474 -26.86 33.54 17.19
CA VAL A 474 -28.10 33.00 16.66
C VAL A 474 -29.26 33.56 17.50
N VAL A 475 -30.25 34.14 16.84
CA VAL A 475 -31.43 34.76 17.46
C VAL A 475 -32.70 33.98 17.08
N PRO A 476 -33.77 34.07 17.90
CA PRO A 476 -35.09 33.55 17.52
C PRO A 476 -35.56 34.16 16.20
N ARG A 477 -36.48 33.46 15.52
CA ARG A 477 -37.15 34.01 14.33
C ARG A 477 -37.90 35.28 14.76
N SER A 478 -37.58 36.42 14.15
CA SER A 478 -38.41 37.62 14.30
C SER A 478 -39.79 37.31 13.75
N ARG A 479 -40.84 37.58 14.55
CA ARG A 479 -42.23 37.53 14.07
C ARG A 479 -42.42 38.58 12.98
#